data_AF-A0A946UPK9-F1
#
_entry.id   AF-A0A946UPK9-F1
#
_cell.length_a   1.000
_cell.length_b   1.000
_cell.length_c   1.000
_cell.angle_alpha   90.00
_cell.angle_beta   90.00
_cell.angle_gamma   90.00
#
_symmetry.space_group_name_H-M   'P 1'
#
loop_
_entity.id
_entity.type
_entity.pdbx_description
1 polymer ?
#
loop_
_entity_poly.entity_id
_entity_poly.type
_entity_poly.pdbx_seq_one_letter_code
_entity_poly.pdbx_strand_id
1 'polypeptide(L)'
;MVAPTSLAYAEWRLSGGASNTDPLRSLGGVMSSERILHQTAAAATNVTGVVMDDAIGNPVGNGTLAYVNSTGALTWAALGESAGTAVIPAENGRYALRSSGGGWLFVTVTFASLPGSDQTDNDITIADIANELWDDIAKVESFNGDVEHRTVYLYNAHPSGTMFGPKFWLTQPNGADSAYLGIDSAGVGDGAATGVAAECIERPVTNAISALSWTTANGGRVTVTSIAHGRGVGDDVELIGNTPVAYNGVFPVELVLSADQFTFLLSTDPGTATGFGNIGSRQVIEDATWSASVVTVDLTAHGFSTNDYIRHADNTPSGYDGLHQITKINDDSYSYALVSDPGTLTTPGTAARVSETGLPLSVIFSQPSNSGNGVSAPDNLDFGEAIAVHYRRTVPAVTTVATATDKLIRHAQINV
;
A
#
# COMPACT_ATOMS: atom_id res chain seq x y z
N MET A 1 5.46 36.66 -19.70
CA MET A 1 4.99 35.35 -20.15
C MET A 1 5.22 34.39 -19.01
N VAL A 2 4.16 33.94 -18.34
CA VAL A 2 4.26 32.93 -17.28
C VAL A 2 3.99 31.60 -17.98
N ALA A 3 5.01 30.76 -18.07
CA ALA A 3 4.91 29.43 -18.67
C ALA A 3 3.97 28.53 -17.83
N PRO A 4 3.42 27.44 -18.41
CA PRO A 4 2.78 26.39 -17.64
C PRO A 4 3.65 25.99 -16.45
N THR A 5 3.08 25.88 -15.25
CA THR A 5 3.87 25.57 -14.05
C THR A 5 4.19 24.08 -14.03
N SER A 6 5.45 23.71 -13.74
CA SER A 6 5.85 22.30 -13.59
C SER A 6 4.97 21.56 -12.58
N LEU A 7 4.51 22.27 -11.53
CA LEU A 7 3.58 21.75 -10.54
C LEU A 7 2.25 21.28 -11.14
N ALA A 8 1.73 21.91 -12.20
CA ALA A 8 0.45 21.54 -12.81
C ALA A 8 0.49 20.23 -13.61
N TYR A 9 1.68 19.66 -13.77
CA TYR A 9 1.90 18.40 -14.49
C TYR A 9 2.39 17.27 -13.59
N ALA A 10 2.51 17.51 -12.27
CA ALA A 10 2.72 16.44 -11.32
C ALA A 10 1.41 15.66 -11.15
N GLU A 11 1.40 14.38 -11.48
CA GLU A 11 0.23 13.51 -11.34
C GLU A 11 0.51 12.37 -10.38
N TRP A 12 -0.44 12.07 -9.49
CA TRP A 12 -0.45 10.83 -8.74
C TRP A 12 -1.23 9.78 -9.53
N ARG A 13 -0.70 8.56 -9.61
CA ARG A 13 -1.31 7.46 -10.38
C ARG A 13 -1.29 6.16 -9.59
N LEU A 14 -2.32 5.35 -9.78
CA LEU A 14 -2.39 4.00 -9.17
C LEU A 14 -1.28 3.09 -9.72
N SER A 15 -0.95 2.02 -9.00
CA SER A 15 -0.13 0.90 -9.51
C SER A 15 -1.01 -0.32 -9.79
N GLY A 16 -0.45 -1.50 -10.04
CA GLY A 16 -1.21 -2.75 -10.21
C GLY A 16 -1.65 -3.05 -11.65
N GLY A 17 -1.17 -2.27 -12.63
CA GLY A 17 -1.47 -2.43 -14.05
C GLY A 17 -2.03 -1.17 -14.71
N ALA A 18 -1.80 -1.03 -16.02
CA ALA A 18 -2.18 0.16 -16.80
C ALA A 18 -3.68 0.48 -16.76
N SER A 19 -4.54 -0.53 -16.57
CA SER A 19 -6.00 -0.38 -16.50
C SER A 19 -6.54 -0.37 -15.06
N ASN A 20 -5.68 -0.27 -14.04
CA ASN A 20 -6.15 -0.33 -12.67
C ASN A 20 -6.92 0.94 -12.29
N THR A 21 -8.19 0.78 -11.93
CA THR A 21 -9.05 1.86 -11.40
C THR A 21 -9.40 1.64 -9.93
N ASP A 22 -8.85 0.59 -9.32
CA ASP A 22 -9.14 0.18 -7.95
C ASP A 22 -7.92 0.44 -7.06
N PRO A 23 -8.01 1.43 -6.14
CA PRO A 23 -6.97 1.72 -5.17
C PRO A 23 -6.51 0.50 -4.38
N LEU A 24 -7.41 -0.43 -4.03
CA LEU A 24 -7.09 -1.62 -3.24
C LEU A 24 -6.14 -2.59 -3.96
N ARG A 25 -6.09 -2.52 -5.30
CA ARG A 25 -5.19 -3.33 -6.13
C ARG A 25 -3.82 -2.68 -6.33
N SER A 26 -3.61 -1.48 -5.81
CA SER A 26 -2.38 -0.71 -5.99
C SER A 26 -1.30 -1.20 -5.03
N LEU A 27 -0.85 -2.44 -5.20
CA LEU A 27 0.19 -3.02 -4.36
C LEU A 27 1.59 -2.88 -5.00
N GLY A 28 1.69 -2.54 -6.28
CA GLY A 28 2.93 -2.37 -7.01
C GLY A 28 2.76 -2.81 -8.46
N GLY A 29 3.83 -3.05 -9.20
CA GLY A 29 3.76 -3.34 -10.63
C GLY A 29 3.51 -2.09 -11.47
N VAL A 30 2.96 -2.28 -12.67
CA VAL A 30 2.86 -1.22 -13.70
C VAL A 30 1.95 -0.06 -13.25
N MET A 31 2.36 1.17 -13.55
CA MET A 31 1.60 2.40 -13.36
C MET A 31 0.30 2.40 -14.16
N SER A 32 -0.78 2.86 -13.54
CA SER A 32 -2.09 3.02 -14.16
C SER A 32 -2.20 4.25 -15.05
N SER A 33 -3.15 4.23 -15.98
CA SER A 33 -3.65 5.45 -16.64
C SER A 33 -4.53 6.30 -15.72
N GLU A 34 -5.04 5.73 -14.62
CA GLU A 34 -5.94 6.40 -13.69
C GLU A 34 -5.19 7.38 -12.79
N ARG A 35 -5.69 8.62 -12.73
CA ARG A 35 -5.15 9.68 -11.86
C ARG A 35 -5.82 9.60 -10.49
N ILE A 36 -5.00 9.75 -9.46
CA ILE A 36 -5.48 9.98 -8.11
C ILE A 36 -5.63 11.49 -7.94
N LEU A 37 -6.85 11.94 -7.72
CA LEU A 37 -7.16 13.34 -7.40
C LEU A 37 -6.98 13.56 -5.90
N HIS A 38 -7.03 14.81 -5.45
CA HIS A 38 -7.01 15.13 -4.01
C HIS A 38 -8.32 15.74 -3.53
N GLN A 39 -8.95 16.55 -4.38
CA GLN A 39 -10.27 17.12 -4.18
C GLN A 39 -10.93 17.24 -5.55
N THR A 40 -12.27 17.10 -5.57
CA THR A 40 -13.04 17.46 -6.76
C THR A 40 -13.28 18.96 -6.81
N ALA A 41 -13.38 19.50 -8.02
CA ALA A 41 -13.81 20.86 -8.30
C ALA A 41 -14.91 20.83 -9.37
N ALA A 42 -16.03 21.52 -9.11
CA ALA A 42 -17.10 21.65 -10.10
C ALA A 42 -16.60 22.36 -11.38
N ALA A 43 -17.17 21.98 -12.53
CA ALA A 43 -16.79 22.59 -13.81
C ALA A 43 -17.13 24.09 -13.85
N ALA A 44 -16.26 24.88 -14.49
CA ALA A 44 -16.57 26.28 -14.79
C ALA A 44 -17.72 26.39 -15.80
N THR A 45 -18.61 27.35 -15.59
CA THR A 45 -19.75 27.60 -16.47
C THR A 45 -19.56 28.86 -17.30
N ASN A 46 -19.03 29.93 -16.68
CA ASN A 46 -18.92 31.25 -17.30
C ASN A 46 -17.50 31.53 -17.81
N VAL A 47 -16.47 31.11 -17.08
CA VAL A 47 -15.07 31.20 -17.51
C VAL A 47 -14.79 30.05 -18.49
N THR A 48 -15.22 30.24 -19.75
CA THR A 48 -15.08 29.24 -20.81
C THR A 48 -13.62 28.93 -21.15
N GLY A 49 -13.38 27.77 -21.76
CA GLY A 49 -12.03 27.35 -22.16
C GLY A 49 -11.17 26.86 -21.00
N VAL A 50 -11.75 26.68 -19.80
CA VAL A 50 -11.09 26.16 -18.61
C VAL A 50 -11.75 24.86 -18.18
N VAL A 51 -10.95 23.80 -18.00
CA VAL A 51 -11.37 22.50 -17.48
C VAL A 51 -10.69 22.29 -16.13
N MET A 52 -11.44 21.87 -15.10
CA MET A 52 -10.89 21.56 -13.78
C MET A 52 -10.22 20.19 -13.79
N ASP A 53 -8.95 20.13 -13.41
CA ASP A 53 -8.16 18.90 -13.43
C ASP A 53 -7.97 18.26 -12.06
N ASP A 54 -7.79 19.07 -11.01
CA ASP A 54 -7.58 18.67 -9.61
C ASP A 54 -7.67 19.90 -8.70
N ALA A 55 -7.85 19.69 -7.41
CA ALA A 55 -7.78 20.73 -6.39
C ALA A 55 -7.08 20.19 -5.15
N ILE A 56 -6.18 20.97 -4.54
CA ILE A 56 -5.38 20.53 -3.39
C ILE A 56 -5.40 21.56 -2.29
N GLY A 57 -5.76 21.13 -1.08
CA GLY A 57 -5.63 21.94 0.14
C GLY A 57 -6.60 23.13 0.21
N ASN A 58 -7.63 23.16 -0.61
CA ASN A 58 -8.66 24.19 -0.52
C ASN A 58 -9.68 23.83 0.58
N PRO A 59 -10.23 24.83 1.29
CA PRO A 59 -11.42 24.62 2.10
C PRO A 59 -12.59 24.05 1.28
N VAL A 60 -13.32 23.08 1.82
CA VAL A 60 -14.52 22.50 1.18
C VAL A 60 -15.62 23.56 1.06
N GLY A 61 -16.25 23.62 -0.11
CA GLY A 61 -17.32 24.55 -0.46
C GLY A 61 -16.99 25.40 -1.68
N ASN A 62 -17.75 26.47 -1.90
CA ASN A 62 -17.69 27.23 -3.15
C ASN A 62 -16.55 28.25 -3.13
N GLY A 63 -15.62 28.10 -4.07
CA GLY A 63 -14.63 29.12 -4.41
C GLY A 63 -15.04 29.95 -5.64
N THR A 64 -14.20 30.93 -5.96
CA THR A 64 -14.39 31.85 -7.08
C THR A 64 -13.24 31.74 -8.07
N LEU A 65 -13.58 31.38 -9.31
CA LEU A 65 -12.68 31.49 -10.47
C LEU A 65 -13.06 32.73 -11.26
N ALA A 66 -12.11 33.61 -11.53
CA ALA A 66 -12.35 34.81 -12.32
C ALA A 66 -11.36 34.92 -13.49
N TYR A 67 -11.85 35.46 -14.60
CA TYR A 67 -11.06 35.85 -15.74
C TYR A 67 -11.22 37.35 -16.00
N VAL A 68 -10.10 38.05 -16.13
CA VAL A 68 -10.04 39.49 -16.45
C VAL A 68 -9.52 39.65 -17.86
N ASN A 69 -10.38 40.02 -18.80
CA ASN A 69 -10.08 40.08 -20.23
C ASN A 69 -9.05 41.16 -20.58
N SER A 70 -9.08 42.29 -19.88
CA SER A 70 -8.14 43.39 -20.14
C SER A 70 -6.67 42.99 -19.90
N THR A 71 -6.43 42.01 -19.02
CA THR A 71 -5.10 41.51 -18.68
C THR A 71 -4.86 40.07 -19.15
N GLY A 72 -5.91 39.37 -19.59
CA GLY A 72 -5.86 37.94 -19.90
C GLY A 72 -5.63 37.06 -18.67
N ALA A 73 -5.95 37.55 -17.47
CA ALA A 73 -5.54 36.92 -16.22
C ALA A 73 -6.63 36.05 -15.60
N LEU A 74 -6.26 34.85 -15.17
CA LEU A 74 -7.04 33.97 -14.32
C LEU A 74 -6.65 34.14 -12.85
N THR A 75 -7.63 34.13 -11.96
CA THR A 75 -7.44 34.14 -10.51
C THR A 75 -8.34 33.13 -9.83
N TRP A 76 -7.84 32.56 -8.72
CA TRP A 76 -8.57 31.61 -7.88
C TRP A 76 -8.62 32.10 -6.44
N ALA A 77 -9.83 32.17 -5.88
CA ALA A 77 -10.09 32.41 -4.47
C ALA A 77 -10.89 31.24 -3.89
N ALA A 78 -10.29 30.44 -3.00
CA ALA A 78 -11.02 29.38 -2.31
C ALA A 78 -12.05 29.97 -1.32
N LEU A 79 -12.96 29.13 -0.81
CA LEU A 79 -14.00 29.57 0.11
C LEU A 79 -13.42 30.32 1.33
N GLY A 80 -13.84 31.57 1.51
CA GLY A 80 -13.41 32.40 2.65
C GLY A 80 -12.01 33.00 2.51
N GLU A 81 -11.36 32.81 1.36
CA GLU A 81 -10.02 33.31 1.09
C GLU A 81 -10.03 34.42 0.01
N SER A 82 -8.93 35.16 -0.09
CA SER A 82 -8.71 36.08 -1.21
C SER A 82 -8.11 35.34 -2.40
N ALA A 83 -8.23 35.94 -3.58
CA ALA A 83 -7.52 35.47 -4.75
C ALA A 83 -6.00 35.54 -4.54
N GLY A 84 -5.27 34.50 -4.95
CA GLY A 84 -3.81 34.55 -4.98
C GLY A 84 -3.28 35.34 -6.18
N THR A 85 -2.01 35.10 -6.51
CA THR A 85 -1.36 35.76 -7.66
C THR A 85 -2.03 35.36 -8.96
N ALA A 86 -2.34 36.35 -9.79
CA ALA A 86 -2.97 36.13 -11.08
C ALA A 86 -2.03 35.41 -12.05
N VAL A 87 -2.58 34.43 -12.77
CA VAL A 87 -1.87 33.66 -13.81
C VAL A 87 -2.37 34.15 -15.16
N ILE A 88 -1.46 34.40 -16.10
CA ILE A 88 -1.80 34.84 -17.46
C ILE A 88 -1.44 33.70 -18.41
N PRO A 89 -2.42 32.86 -18.82
CA PRO A 89 -2.19 31.84 -19.82
C PRO A 89 -1.69 32.48 -21.12
N ALA A 90 -0.70 31.86 -21.75
CA ALA A 90 -0.12 32.33 -23.02
C ALA A 90 -0.37 31.35 -24.17
N GLU A 91 -0.76 30.12 -23.85
CA GLU A 91 -0.96 29.03 -24.78
C GLU A 91 -1.90 27.98 -24.17
N ASN A 92 -2.20 26.92 -24.92
CA ASN A 92 -2.92 25.79 -24.37
C ASN A 92 -2.03 25.04 -23.39
N GLY A 93 -2.59 24.59 -22.27
CA GLY A 93 -1.83 23.79 -21.31
C GLY A 93 -2.43 23.79 -19.92
N ARG A 94 -1.72 23.17 -18.99
CA ARG A 94 -2.10 23.12 -17.58
C ARG A 94 -1.48 24.24 -16.77
N TYR A 95 -2.27 24.78 -15.85
CA TYR A 95 -1.89 25.89 -14.99
C TYR A 95 -2.31 25.61 -13.55
N ALA A 96 -1.48 26.04 -12.60
CA ALA A 96 -1.79 26.01 -11.17
C ALA A 96 -2.18 27.41 -10.69
N LEU A 97 -3.41 27.56 -10.22
CA LEU A 97 -3.93 28.78 -9.63
C LEU A 97 -3.92 28.65 -8.11
N ARG A 98 -3.28 29.59 -7.41
CA ARG A 98 -3.19 29.55 -5.95
C ARG A 98 -4.20 30.49 -5.31
N SER A 99 -4.78 30.10 -4.19
CA SER A 99 -5.51 30.98 -3.29
C SER A 99 -4.58 31.65 -2.26
N SER A 100 -5.05 32.67 -1.55
CA SER A 100 -4.24 33.34 -0.52
C SER A 100 -3.93 32.44 0.70
N GLY A 101 -4.80 31.49 1.03
CA GLY A 101 -4.60 30.55 2.14
C GLY A 101 -3.71 29.35 1.80
N GLY A 102 -3.30 29.23 0.53
CA GLY A 102 -2.32 28.24 0.09
C GLY A 102 -2.90 27.04 -0.65
N GLY A 103 -4.23 26.97 -0.81
CA GLY A 103 -4.89 26.00 -1.67
C GLY A 103 -4.58 26.22 -3.15
N TRP A 104 -4.63 25.15 -3.94
CA TRP A 104 -4.35 25.15 -5.36
C TRP A 104 -5.53 24.60 -6.16
N LEU A 105 -5.84 25.25 -7.26
CA LEU A 105 -6.73 24.75 -8.31
C LEU A 105 -5.92 24.51 -9.56
N PHE A 106 -5.95 23.27 -10.08
CA PHE A 106 -5.26 22.88 -11.30
C PHE A 106 -6.24 22.85 -12.45
N VAL A 107 -5.88 23.52 -13.55
CA VAL A 107 -6.78 23.68 -14.69
C VAL A 107 -6.07 23.45 -16.02
N THR A 108 -6.79 22.86 -16.97
CA THR A 108 -6.39 22.81 -18.37
C THR A 108 -7.08 23.97 -19.11
N VAL A 109 -6.29 24.81 -19.75
CA VAL A 109 -6.75 25.97 -20.51
C VAL A 109 -6.64 25.71 -22.01
N THR A 110 -7.73 25.93 -22.72
CA THR A 110 -7.76 26.11 -24.18
C THR A 110 -7.77 27.61 -24.45
N PHE A 111 -6.61 28.19 -24.74
CA PHE A 111 -6.37 29.63 -24.76
C PHE A 111 -7.31 30.38 -25.70
N ALA A 112 -7.53 29.84 -26.91
CA ALA A 112 -8.42 30.44 -27.90
C ALA A 112 -9.92 30.43 -27.49
N SER A 113 -10.27 29.74 -26.41
CA SER A 113 -11.64 29.61 -25.91
C SER A 113 -11.90 30.40 -24.62
N LEU A 114 -10.91 31.17 -24.16
CA LEU A 114 -11.10 32.08 -23.03
C LEU A 114 -12.13 33.18 -23.35
N PRO A 115 -12.88 33.69 -22.36
CA PRO A 115 -13.94 34.67 -22.62
C PRO A 115 -13.44 35.96 -23.27
N GLY A 116 -14.28 36.59 -24.10
CA GLY A 116 -14.00 37.90 -24.70
C GLY A 116 -14.31 39.10 -23.79
N SER A 117 -14.74 38.86 -22.55
CA SER A 117 -15.07 39.85 -21.53
C SER A 117 -14.68 39.32 -20.15
N ASP A 118 -14.70 40.18 -19.14
CA ASP A 118 -14.52 39.73 -17.76
C ASP A 118 -15.64 38.73 -17.40
N GLN A 119 -15.27 37.62 -16.76
CA GLN A 119 -16.19 36.56 -16.35
C GLN A 119 -15.82 36.04 -14.97
N THR A 120 -16.79 35.49 -14.26
CA THR A 120 -16.58 34.94 -12.91
C THR A 120 -17.56 33.80 -12.65
N ASP A 121 -17.02 32.68 -12.15
CA ASP A 121 -17.77 31.58 -11.55
C ASP A 121 -17.59 31.65 -10.04
N ASN A 122 -18.67 31.87 -9.27
CA ASN A 122 -18.63 31.99 -7.80
C ASN A 122 -19.01 30.68 -7.08
N ASP A 123 -19.18 29.62 -7.85
CA ASP A 123 -19.77 28.34 -7.46
C ASP A 123 -18.93 27.15 -7.90
N ILE A 124 -17.62 27.34 -8.02
CA ILE A 124 -16.67 26.23 -8.16
C ILE A 124 -16.65 25.49 -6.82
N THR A 125 -17.52 24.50 -6.67
CA THR A 125 -17.63 23.70 -5.45
C THR A 125 -16.42 22.77 -5.34
N ILE A 126 -15.63 22.98 -4.29
CA ILE A 126 -14.60 22.05 -3.85
C ILE A 126 -15.22 21.03 -2.90
N ALA A 127 -14.98 19.76 -3.14
CA ALA A 127 -15.34 18.68 -2.23
C ALA A 127 -14.18 17.70 -2.04
N ASP A 128 -13.99 17.26 -0.80
CA ASP A 128 -13.10 16.16 -0.48
C ASP A 128 -13.63 14.86 -1.11
N ILE A 129 -12.71 14.02 -1.59
CA ILE A 129 -13.07 12.71 -2.11
C ILE A 129 -12.91 11.72 -0.94
N ALA A 130 -13.99 11.04 -0.61
CA ALA A 130 -13.96 10.03 0.45
C ALA A 130 -13.29 8.75 -0.06
N ASN A 131 -12.48 8.14 0.80
CA ASN A 131 -11.91 6.80 0.61
C ASN A 131 -11.15 6.64 -0.73
N GLU A 132 -10.33 7.65 -1.08
CA GLU A 132 -9.53 7.64 -2.31
C GLU A 132 -8.54 6.48 -2.31
N LEU A 133 -7.50 6.54 -1.49
CA LEU A 133 -6.42 5.55 -1.52
C LEU A 133 -6.64 4.41 -0.52
N TRP A 134 -7.31 4.73 0.58
CA TRP A 134 -7.58 3.84 1.70
C TRP A 134 -9.07 3.76 1.91
N ASP A 135 -9.53 2.55 2.20
CA ASP A 135 -10.87 2.28 2.65
C ASP A 135 -11.05 2.60 4.13
N ASP A 136 -12.31 2.62 4.53
CA ASP A 136 -12.67 2.75 5.94
C ASP A 136 -12.29 1.47 6.68
N ILE A 137 -11.61 1.63 7.81
CA ILE A 137 -11.24 0.50 8.66
C ILE A 137 -12.50 0.02 9.39
N ALA A 138 -12.90 -1.22 9.13
CA ALA A 138 -14.02 -1.83 9.81
C ALA A 138 -13.74 -1.97 11.31
N LYS A 139 -14.81 -2.02 12.10
CA LYS A 139 -14.70 -2.13 13.56
C LYS A 139 -13.88 -3.35 14.02
N VAL A 140 -13.96 -4.45 13.27
CA VAL A 140 -13.22 -5.68 13.56
C VAL A 140 -11.73 -5.52 13.27
N GLU A 141 -11.37 -4.86 12.16
CA GLU A 141 -9.99 -4.57 11.76
C GLU A 141 -9.33 -3.63 12.76
N SER A 142 -10.01 -2.55 13.16
CA SER A 142 -9.47 -1.62 14.17
C SER A 142 -9.23 -2.28 15.54
N PHE A 143 -10.05 -3.27 15.92
CA PHE A 143 -9.84 -4.00 17.17
C PHE A 143 -8.62 -4.92 17.11
N ASN A 144 -8.43 -5.60 15.98
CA ASN A 144 -7.31 -6.51 15.78
C ASN A 144 -6.00 -5.75 15.48
N GLY A 145 -6.12 -4.47 15.13
CA GLY A 145 -5.08 -3.74 14.45
C GLY A 145 -5.02 -4.15 12.99
N ASP A 146 -4.56 -3.24 12.16
CA ASP A 146 -4.47 -3.47 10.73
C ASP A 146 -3.20 -2.84 10.16
N VAL A 147 -2.62 -3.48 9.15
CA VAL A 147 -1.50 -2.94 8.39
C VAL A 147 -1.86 -3.01 6.92
N GLU A 148 -2.00 -1.85 6.33
CA GLU A 148 -2.33 -1.74 4.93
C GLU A 148 -1.18 -1.11 4.15
N HIS A 149 -1.04 -1.57 2.90
CA HIS A 149 -0.04 -1.06 1.97
C HIS A 149 -0.69 -0.56 0.69
N ARG A 150 -0.17 0.54 0.16
CA ARG A 150 -0.50 1.04 -1.18
C ARG A 150 0.76 1.53 -1.85
N THR A 151 0.86 1.32 -3.14
CA THR A 151 1.95 1.77 -4.00
C THR A 151 1.33 2.65 -5.06
N VAL A 152 1.78 3.87 -5.17
CA VAL A 152 1.33 4.83 -6.19
C VAL A 152 2.55 5.41 -6.88
N TYR A 153 2.35 6.01 -8.04
CA TYR A 153 3.40 6.70 -8.77
C TYR A 153 3.20 8.20 -8.69
N LEU A 154 4.30 8.92 -8.48
CA LEU A 154 4.39 10.31 -8.90
C LEU A 154 4.89 10.32 -10.35
N TYR A 155 4.09 10.82 -11.27
CA TYR A 155 4.37 10.90 -12.70
C TYR A 155 4.56 12.35 -13.15
N ASN A 156 5.60 12.60 -13.93
CA ASN A 156 5.83 13.88 -14.58
C ASN A 156 5.15 13.91 -15.96
N ALA A 157 3.93 14.43 -16.00
CA ALA A 157 3.14 14.56 -17.21
C ALA A 157 3.52 15.78 -18.08
N HIS A 158 4.60 16.52 -17.73
CA HIS A 158 4.99 17.70 -18.50
C HIS A 158 5.40 17.28 -19.92
N PRO A 159 5.07 18.04 -20.98
CA PRO A 159 5.40 17.64 -22.35
C PRO A 159 6.90 17.59 -22.66
N SER A 160 7.74 18.26 -21.86
CA SER A 160 9.18 18.44 -22.17
C SER A 160 10.07 18.81 -20.98
N GLY A 161 9.52 18.91 -19.77
CA GLY A 161 10.14 19.59 -18.65
C GLY A 161 10.44 18.62 -17.54
N THR A 162 11.53 18.85 -16.82
CA THR A 162 11.97 18.00 -15.71
C THR A 162 11.38 18.50 -14.39
N MET A 163 10.92 17.58 -13.54
CA MET A 163 10.56 17.83 -12.16
C MET A 163 11.80 17.69 -11.27
N PHE A 164 12.22 18.80 -10.66
CA PHE A 164 13.46 18.84 -9.88
C PHE A 164 13.22 18.55 -8.41
N GLY A 165 13.98 17.59 -7.86
CA GLY A 165 14.03 17.26 -6.44
C GLY A 165 12.67 17.07 -5.76
N PRO A 166 11.75 16.25 -6.29
CA PRO A 166 10.47 16.03 -5.64
C PRO A 166 10.67 15.49 -4.23
N LYS A 167 9.91 16.04 -3.29
CA LYS A 167 9.90 15.63 -1.88
C LYS A 167 8.51 15.18 -1.48
N PHE A 168 8.49 14.17 -0.63
CA PHE A 168 7.28 13.51 -0.16
C PHE A 168 7.18 13.64 1.35
N TRP A 169 6.01 14.02 1.85
CA TRP A 169 5.72 14.01 3.28
C TRP A 169 4.27 13.61 3.53
N LEU A 170 3.97 13.19 4.76
CA LEU A 170 2.62 12.85 5.17
C LEU A 170 2.12 13.88 6.16
N THR A 171 0.82 14.16 6.08
CA THR A 171 0.09 14.71 7.22
C THR A 171 -0.56 13.52 7.91
N GLN A 172 -0.16 13.23 9.15
CA GLN A 172 -0.77 12.13 9.90
C GLN A 172 -2.27 12.43 10.10
N PRO A 173 -3.16 11.44 9.91
CA PRO A 173 -4.55 11.59 10.30
C PRO A 173 -4.61 11.80 11.83
N ASN A 174 -5.60 12.58 12.28
CA ASN A 174 -5.85 12.74 13.71
C ASN A 174 -6.35 11.40 14.28
N GLY A 175 -5.55 10.70 15.08
CA GLY A 175 -5.95 9.40 15.63
C GLY A 175 -4.78 8.60 16.19
N ALA A 176 -5.04 7.31 16.45
CA ALA A 176 -4.03 6.36 16.88
C ALA A 176 -3.24 5.74 15.69
N ASP A 177 -3.76 5.92 14.48
CA ASP A 177 -3.16 5.43 13.24
C ASP A 177 -1.77 6.04 13.00
N SER A 178 -0.92 5.29 12.32
CA SER A 178 0.39 5.73 11.92
C SER A 178 0.63 5.45 10.45
N ALA A 179 0.91 6.49 9.67
CA ALA A 179 1.24 6.39 8.26
C ALA A 179 2.75 6.53 8.03
N TYR A 180 3.29 5.81 7.04
CA TYR A 180 4.70 5.80 6.67
C TYR A 180 4.83 5.91 5.15
N LEU A 181 5.93 6.54 4.71
CA LEU A 181 6.34 6.64 3.31
C LEU A 181 7.64 5.89 3.08
N GLY A 182 7.68 5.13 1.99
CA GLY A 182 8.87 4.51 1.44
C GLY A 182 8.99 4.87 -0.04
N ILE A 183 10.21 5.08 -0.52
CA ILE A 183 10.47 5.35 -1.93
C ILE A 183 11.16 4.14 -2.54
N ASP A 184 10.59 3.63 -3.62
CA ASP A 184 11.27 2.60 -4.42
C ASP A 184 12.11 3.27 -5.48
N SER A 185 13.40 3.42 -5.17
CA SER A 185 14.38 3.97 -6.10
C SER A 185 14.61 3.08 -7.32
N ALA A 186 14.29 1.78 -7.25
CA ALA A 186 14.30 0.91 -8.43
C ALA A 186 13.03 1.08 -9.28
N GLY A 187 12.00 1.72 -8.72
CA GLY A 187 10.75 2.09 -9.38
C GLY A 187 10.79 3.46 -10.09
N VAL A 188 11.98 3.96 -10.44
CA VAL A 188 12.17 5.16 -11.28
C VAL A 188 12.27 4.77 -12.74
N GLY A 189 11.42 5.31 -13.60
CA GLY A 189 11.36 4.99 -15.03
C GLY A 189 10.03 5.40 -15.66
N ASP A 190 9.59 4.75 -16.73
CA ASP A 190 8.31 5.07 -17.38
C ASP A 190 7.09 4.47 -16.63
N GLY A 191 7.33 3.64 -15.62
CA GLY A 191 6.31 2.93 -14.84
C GLY A 191 5.57 1.85 -15.63
N ALA A 192 5.89 1.63 -16.91
CA ALA A 192 5.21 0.68 -17.79
C ALA A 192 6.11 -0.50 -18.19
N ALA A 193 7.39 -0.23 -18.44
CA ALA A 193 8.41 -1.19 -18.83
C ALA A 193 9.70 -1.03 -18.01
N THR A 194 10.07 0.20 -17.65
CA THR A 194 11.20 0.53 -16.78
C THR A 194 10.69 1.18 -15.49
N GLY A 195 11.44 1.02 -14.40
CA GLY A 195 11.01 1.60 -13.13
C GLY A 195 9.67 1.04 -12.63
N VAL A 196 9.35 -0.21 -12.99
CA VAL A 196 8.12 -0.86 -12.52
C VAL A 196 8.32 -1.23 -11.05
N ALA A 197 7.48 -0.65 -10.20
CA ALA A 197 7.47 -0.87 -8.77
C ALA A 197 7.40 -2.35 -8.43
N ALA A 198 8.17 -2.78 -7.44
CA ALA A 198 7.95 -4.10 -6.87
C ALA A 198 6.58 -4.16 -6.17
N GLU A 199 6.00 -5.36 -6.14
CA GLU A 199 4.77 -5.59 -5.41
C GLU A 199 5.03 -5.57 -3.90
N CYS A 200 4.47 -4.57 -3.24
CA CYS A 200 4.39 -4.44 -1.80
C CYS A 200 3.23 -5.31 -1.29
N ILE A 201 3.50 -6.62 -1.20
CA ILE A 201 2.61 -7.56 -0.54
C ILE A 201 3.16 -7.90 0.84
N GLU A 202 2.25 -8.06 1.78
CA GLU A 202 2.42 -8.90 2.94
C GLU A 202 2.73 -10.36 2.51
N ARG A 203 4.03 -10.69 2.41
CA ARG A 203 4.43 -12.04 2.05
C ARG A 203 4.43 -12.91 3.29
N PRO A 204 3.83 -14.10 3.21
CA PRO A 204 3.91 -15.00 4.32
C PRO A 204 5.35 -15.50 4.47
N VAL A 205 5.94 -15.38 5.67
CA VAL A 205 7.35 -15.70 5.92
C VAL A 205 7.53 -17.20 5.74
N THR A 206 8.37 -17.56 4.79
CA THR A 206 8.82 -18.94 4.60
C THR A 206 10.03 -19.21 5.49
N ASN A 207 10.05 -20.29 6.27
CA ASN A 207 11.24 -20.64 7.03
C ASN A 207 12.35 -21.12 6.07
N ALA A 208 13.54 -20.54 6.19
CA ALA A 208 14.68 -20.93 5.37
C ALA A 208 15.16 -22.34 5.74
N ILE A 209 15.37 -23.16 4.73
CA ILE A 209 15.97 -24.48 4.88
C ILE A 209 17.48 -24.29 5.01
N SER A 210 18.08 -24.86 6.05
CA SER A 210 19.52 -24.79 6.30
C SER A 210 20.24 -26.09 5.94
N ALA A 211 19.52 -27.21 5.84
CA ALA A 211 20.05 -28.46 5.32
C ALA A 211 18.94 -29.37 4.79
N LEU A 212 19.29 -30.17 3.77
CA LEU A 212 18.49 -31.28 3.26
C LEU A 212 19.38 -32.51 3.15
N SER A 213 18.88 -33.65 3.58
CA SER A 213 19.56 -34.93 3.38
C SER A 213 18.55 -36.00 3.00
N TRP A 214 18.91 -36.85 2.04
CA TRP A 214 18.11 -38.00 1.65
C TRP A 214 18.79 -39.29 2.11
N THR A 215 17.99 -40.29 2.51
CA THR A 215 18.48 -41.61 2.89
C THR A 215 17.59 -42.70 2.28
N THR A 216 18.15 -43.90 2.08
CA THR A 216 17.41 -45.07 1.61
C THR A 216 16.48 -45.68 2.66
N ALA A 217 16.44 -45.13 3.88
CA ALA A 217 15.59 -45.65 4.95
C ALA A 217 14.10 -45.54 4.56
N ASN A 218 13.31 -46.57 4.86
CA ASN A 218 11.86 -46.61 4.63
C ASN A 218 11.42 -46.30 3.18
N GLY A 219 12.22 -46.66 2.17
CA GLY A 219 11.88 -46.45 0.77
C GLY A 219 12.24 -45.07 0.22
N GLY A 220 13.03 -44.29 0.97
CA GLY A 220 13.49 -42.96 0.58
C GLY A 220 12.91 -41.88 1.50
N ARG A 221 13.76 -41.28 2.32
CA ARG A 221 13.36 -40.29 3.33
C ARG A 221 14.26 -39.06 3.24
N VAL A 222 13.62 -37.89 3.20
CA VAL A 222 14.29 -36.60 3.30
C VAL A 222 14.19 -36.09 4.73
N THR A 223 15.31 -35.66 5.31
CA THR A 223 15.33 -34.82 6.52
C THR A 223 15.54 -33.38 6.11
N VAL A 224 14.63 -32.51 6.53
CA VAL A 224 14.66 -31.06 6.34
C VAL A 224 15.12 -30.43 7.64
N THR A 225 16.15 -29.59 7.59
CA THR A 225 16.54 -28.73 8.72
C THR A 225 16.13 -27.31 8.42
N SER A 226 15.33 -26.73 9.30
CA SER A 226 14.84 -25.36 9.22
C SER A 226 14.50 -24.93 10.64
N ILE A 227 15.12 -23.85 11.12
CA ILE A 227 14.95 -23.39 12.50
C ILE A 227 13.46 -23.05 12.75
N ALA A 228 12.93 -23.54 13.87
CA ALA A 228 11.56 -23.30 14.34
C ALA A 228 10.53 -23.48 13.20
N HIS A 229 10.55 -24.64 12.54
CA HIS A 229 9.88 -24.82 11.25
C HIS A 229 8.35 -24.82 11.31
N GLY A 230 7.73 -25.03 12.47
CA GLY A 230 6.28 -24.88 12.53
C GLY A 230 5.45 -26.05 12.05
N ARG A 231 6.01 -27.26 11.95
CA ARG A 231 5.34 -28.36 11.23
C ARG A 231 5.03 -29.52 12.16
N GLY A 232 3.79 -29.99 12.09
CA GLY A 232 3.30 -31.22 12.70
C GLY A 232 3.35 -32.40 11.73
N VAL A 233 3.13 -33.61 12.25
CA VAL A 233 2.98 -34.82 11.43
C VAL A 233 1.66 -34.76 10.66
N GLY A 234 1.71 -35.00 9.35
CA GLY A 234 0.56 -34.93 8.44
C GLY A 234 0.42 -33.58 7.73
N ASP A 235 1.16 -32.55 8.14
CA ASP A 235 1.15 -31.26 7.45
C ASP A 235 1.67 -31.38 6.03
N ASP A 236 0.94 -30.82 5.06
CA ASP A 236 1.48 -30.61 3.72
C ASP A 236 2.47 -29.45 3.74
N VAL A 237 3.75 -29.76 3.52
CA VAL A 237 4.82 -28.76 3.40
C VAL A 237 5.21 -28.55 1.95
N GLU A 238 5.10 -27.31 1.49
CA GLU A 238 5.65 -26.91 0.20
C GLU A 238 7.13 -26.56 0.33
N LEU A 239 7.99 -27.25 -0.39
CA LEU A 239 9.42 -26.95 -0.49
C LEU A 239 9.69 -26.28 -1.84
N ILE A 240 10.30 -25.10 -1.82
CA ILE A 240 10.55 -24.30 -3.04
C ILE A 240 12.01 -23.82 -3.04
N GLY A 241 12.65 -23.82 -4.20
CA GLY A 241 13.97 -23.20 -4.40
C GLY A 241 15.18 -24.06 -4.03
N ASN A 242 14.98 -25.34 -3.73
CA ASN A 242 16.07 -26.27 -3.41
C ASN A 242 16.76 -26.78 -4.69
N THR A 243 18.06 -27.05 -4.56
CA THR A 243 18.89 -27.70 -5.58
C THR A 243 19.51 -28.96 -4.99
N PRO A 244 19.33 -30.14 -5.59
CA PRO A 244 18.58 -30.44 -6.82
C PRO A 244 17.08 -30.16 -6.75
N VAL A 245 16.47 -29.86 -7.90
CA VAL A 245 15.04 -29.48 -7.99
C VAL A 245 14.06 -30.58 -7.56
N ALA A 246 14.53 -31.84 -7.48
CA ALA A 246 13.76 -32.98 -7.01
C ALA A 246 13.40 -32.92 -5.51
N TYR A 247 14.04 -32.05 -4.73
CA TYR A 247 13.63 -31.74 -3.36
C TYR A 247 12.42 -30.78 -3.29
N ASN A 248 12.01 -30.16 -4.39
CA ASN A 248 10.88 -29.22 -4.41
C ASN A 248 9.55 -29.93 -4.65
N GLY A 249 8.48 -29.40 -4.09
CA GLY A 249 7.12 -29.95 -4.19
C GLY A 249 6.35 -29.83 -2.87
N VAL A 250 5.11 -30.32 -2.86
CA VAL A 250 4.29 -30.43 -1.66
C VAL A 250 4.40 -31.86 -1.14
N PHE A 251 4.81 -32.02 0.12
CA PHE A 251 5.02 -33.31 0.75
C PHE A 251 4.35 -33.35 2.12
N PRO A 252 3.66 -34.44 2.50
CA PRO A 252 3.18 -34.60 3.86
C PRO A 252 4.36 -34.86 4.81
N VAL A 253 4.43 -34.12 5.92
CA VAL A 253 5.39 -34.38 6.99
C VAL A 253 5.11 -35.73 7.60
N GLU A 254 6.11 -36.60 7.57
CA GLU A 254 5.99 -37.95 8.10
C GLU A 254 6.39 -38.02 9.58
N LEU A 255 7.45 -37.31 9.97
CA LEU A 255 7.93 -37.26 11.37
C LEU A 255 8.49 -35.89 11.68
N VAL A 256 8.24 -35.40 12.89
CA VAL A 256 8.92 -34.23 13.47
C VAL A 256 10.01 -34.75 14.41
N LEU A 257 11.27 -34.46 14.09
CA LEU A 257 12.43 -34.93 14.87
C LEU A 257 12.77 -33.94 16.00
N SER A 258 12.57 -32.65 15.77
CA SER A 258 12.74 -31.57 16.74
C SER A 258 12.01 -30.31 16.24
N ALA A 259 12.05 -29.21 16.98
CA ALA A 259 11.54 -27.91 16.50
C ALA A 259 12.26 -27.38 15.24
N ASP A 260 13.44 -27.94 14.92
CA ASP A 260 14.28 -27.50 13.82
C ASP A 260 14.42 -28.55 12.70
N GLN A 261 13.80 -29.73 12.86
CA GLN A 261 13.91 -30.82 11.89
C GLN A 261 12.64 -31.65 11.77
N PHE A 262 12.26 -31.93 10.53
CA PHE A 262 11.23 -32.90 10.21
C PHE A 262 11.64 -33.75 9.00
N THR A 263 10.86 -34.79 8.70
CA THR A 263 11.10 -35.67 7.56
C THR A 263 9.85 -35.89 6.72
N PHE A 264 10.04 -36.19 5.44
CA PHE A 264 9.00 -36.66 4.54
C PHE A 264 9.55 -37.76 3.62
N LEU A 265 8.66 -38.50 2.94
CA LEU A 265 9.04 -39.55 2.01
C LEU A 265 9.32 -39.00 0.61
N LEU A 266 10.45 -39.42 0.04
CA LEU A 266 10.79 -39.16 -1.36
C LEU A 266 11.37 -40.44 -1.96
N SER A 267 10.60 -41.09 -2.83
CA SER A 267 10.87 -42.46 -3.28
C SER A 267 12.11 -42.63 -4.16
N THR A 268 12.62 -41.53 -4.72
CA THR A 268 13.81 -41.52 -5.59
C THR A 268 14.86 -40.63 -4.97
N ASP A 269 16.14 -41.06 -5.01
CA ASP A 269 17.26 -40.25 -4.56
C ASP A 269 17.34 -38.94 -5.39
N PRO A 270 17.13 -37.77 -4.78
CA PRO A 270 17.20 -36.49 -5.46
C PRO A 270 18.65 -36.03 -5.72
N GLY A 271 19.65 -36.71 -5.13
CA GLY A 271 21.06 -36.32 -5.13
C GLY A 271 21.46 -35.49 -3.91
N THR A 272 22.75 -35.15 -3.82
CA THR A 272 23.29 -34.30 -2.74
C THR A 272 22.73 -32.89 -2.86
N ALA A 273 22.10 -32.38 -1.79
CA ALA A 273 21.62 -31.00 -1.74
C ALA A 273 22.80 -30.01 -1.74
N THR A 274 22.76 -29.04 -2.65
CA THR A 274 23.79 -27.99 -2.81
C THR A 274 23.23 -26.58 -2.77
N GLY A 275 21.90 -26.43 -2.84
CA GLY A 275 21.22 -25.15 -2.68
C GLY A 275 19.96 -25.35 -1.85
N PHE A 276 19.74 -24.46 -0.89
CA PHE A 276 18.63 -24.57 0.05
C PHE A 276 17.65 -23.43 -0.18
N GLY A 277 16.38 -23.78 -0.31
CA GLY A 277 15.27 -22.87 -0.47
C GLY A 277 14.49 -22.74 0.83
N ASN A 278 13.17 -22.63 0.73
CA ASN A 278 12.32 -22.32 1.90
C ASN A 278 11.13 -23.29 2.02
N ILE A 279 10.54 -23.33 3.22
CA ILE A 279 9.27 -24.03 3.49
C ILE A 279 8.12 -23.04 3.34
N GLY A 280 7.09 -23.42 2.57
CA GLY A 280 5.85 -22.69 2.39
C GLY A 280 5.20 -22.36 3.73
N SER A 281 4.61 -21.18 3.84
CA SER A 281 4.26 -20.53 5.11
C SER A 281 2.96 -21.03 5.77
N ARG A 282 2.17 -21.87 5.11
CA ARG A 282 0.84 -22.29 5.57
C ARG A 282 0.93 -23.51 6.49
N GLN A 283 0.37 -23.42 7.68
CA GLN A 283 0.25 -24.49 8.68
C GLN A 283 -1.24 -24.75 8.94
N VAL A 284 -1.63 -25.99 9.21
CA VAL A 284 -3.04 -26.34 9.48
C VAL A 284 -3.31 -26.16 10.97
N ILE A 285 -4.34 -25.39 11.31
CA ILE A 285 -4.74 -25.18 12.72
C ILE A 285 -5.25 -26.50 13.29
N GLU A 286 -4.90 -26.82 14.52
CA GLU A 286 -5.37 -28.05 15.18
C GLU A 286 -6.70 -27.78 15.90
N ASP A 287 -6.76 -26.72 16.68
CA ASP A 287 -7.96 -26.24 17.35
C ASP A 287 -7.88 -24.74 17.64
N ALA A 288 -9.03 -24.12 17.92
CA ALA A 288 -9.10 -22.75 18.42
C ALA A 288 -10.28 -22.56 19.37
N THR A 289 -9.99 -22.08 20.57
CA THR A 289 -11.01 -21.78 21.59
C THR A 289 -11.12 -20.27 21.81
N TRP A 290 -12.33 -19.77 22.02
CA TRP A 290 -12.56 -18.37 22.37
C TRP A 290 -13.06 -18.25 23.81
N SER A 291 -12.44 -17.36 24.58
CA SER A 291 -12.90 -17.01 25.92
C SER A 291 -12.49 -15.57 26.25
N ALA A 292 -13.44 -14.78 26.75
CA ALA A 292 -13.21 -13.41 27.23
C ALA A 292 -12.44 -12.53 26.23
N SER A 293 -12.90 -12.51 24.97
CA SER A 293 -12.30 -11.74 23.86
C SER A 293 -10.89 -12.16 23.44
N VAL A 294 -10.46 -13.36 23.83
CA VAL A 294 -9.19 -13.94 23.43
C VAL A 294 -9.45 -15.28 22.75
N VAL A 295 -8.92 -15.44 21.54
CA VAL A 295 -8.79 -16.74 20.88
C VAL A 295 -7.46 -17.34 21.33
N THR A 296 -7.48 -18.60 21.76
CA THR A 296 -6.29 -19.44 21.92
C THR A 296 -6.29 -20.46 20.79
N VAL A 297 -5.22 -20.49 20.02
CA VAL A 297 -5.03 -21.40 18.90
C VAL A 297 -3.98 -22.43 19.27
N ASP A 298 -4.37 -23.69 19.12
CA ASP A 298 -3.48 -24.83 19.23
C ASP A 298 -2.93 -25.14 17.83
N LEU A 299 -1.61 -25.06 17.71
CA LEU A 299 -0.85 -25.28 16.50
C LEU A 299 0.54 -25.77 16.88
N THR A 300 0.75 -27.08 16.85
CA THR A 300 1.97 -27.69 17.35
C THR A 300 3.21 -27.16 16.63
N ALA A 301 4.23 -26.85 17.42
CA ALA A 301 5.55 -26.42 16.98
C ALA A 301 5.58 -25.17 16.09
N HIS A 302 4.52 -24.34 16.06
CA HIS A 302 4.22 -23.28 15.07
C HIS A 302 5.39 -22.35 14.69
N GLY A 303 6.36 -22.16 15.58
CA GLY A 303 7.59 -21.41 15.31
C GLY A 303 7.38 -19.90 15.20
N PHE A 304 6.22 -19.41 15.65
CA PHE A 304 5.89 -17.98 15.74
C PHE A 304 6.41 -17.39 17.05
N SER A 305 6.61 -16.09 17.06
CA SER A 305 6.99 -15.27 18.21
C SER A 305 5.87 -14.30 18.59
N THR A 306 5.86 -13.84 19.84
CA THR A 306 4.98 -12.73 20.24
C THR A 306 5.24 -11.52 19.33
N ASN A 307 4.16 -10.87 18.91
CA ASN A 307 4.10 -9.77 17.93
C ASN A 307 4.25 -10.17 16.46
N ASP A 308 4.39 -11.47 16.13
CA ASP A 308 4.23 -11.93 14.75
C ASP A 308 2.79 -11.67 14.28
N TYR A 309 2.64 -11.24 13.03
CA TYR A 309 1.34 -11.14 12.36
C TYR A 309 1.06 -12.46 11.63
N ILE A 310 -0.06 -13.10 11.97
CA ILE A 310 -0.46 -14.40 11.43
C ILE A 310 -1.77 -14.25 10.68
N ARG A 311 -1.80 -14.69 9.42
CA ARG A 311 -3.03 -14.77 8.63
C ARG A 311 -3.72 -16.10 8.91
N HIS A 312 -4.93 -16.03 9.42
CA HIS A 312 -5.86 -17.13 9.61
C HIS A 312 -6.84 -17.17 8.43
N ALA A 313 -7.01 -18.34 7.81
CA ALA A 313 -7.90 -18.51 6.67
C ALA A 313 -8.54 -19.90 6.63
N ASP A 314 -9.73 -20.00 6.06
CA ASP A 314 -10.51 -21.22 5.87
C ASP A 314 -11.01 -21.87 7.18
N ASN A 315 -11.09 -21.12 8.28
CA ASN A 315 -11.71 -21.61 9.50
C ASN A 315 -13.23 -21.59 9.38
N THR A 316 -13.90 -22.58 9.97
CA THR A 316 -15.35 -22.55 10.17
C THR A 316 -15.67 -22.59 11.65
N PRO A 317 -16.35 -21.56 12.21
CA PRO A 317 -16.85 -20.34 11.56
C PRO A 317 -15.74 -19.41 11.05
N SER A 318 -16.02 -18.63 10.00
CA SER A 318 -15.05 -17.68 9.42
C SER A 318 -14.75 -16.49 10.34
N GLY A 319 -15.40 -16.39 11.51
CA GLY A 319 -15.10 -15.37 12.52
C GLY A 319 -13.70 -15.51 13.14
N TYR A 320 -13.05 -16.65 13.00
CA TYR A 320 -11.65 -16.86 13.38
C TYR A 320 -10.66 -16.33 12.33
N ASP A 321 -11.09 -16.17 11.08
CA ASP A 321 -10.22 -15.75 9.98
C ASP A 321 -9.78 -14.28 10.12
N GLY A 322 -8.73 -13.91 9.41
CA GLY A 322 -8.18 -12.55 9.41
C GLY A 322 -6.68 -12.51 9.69
N LEU A 323 -6.11 -11.31 9.66
CA LEU A 323 -4.74 -11.06 10.08
C LEU A 323 -4.74 -10.66 11.55
N HIS A 324 -3.96 -11.36 12.36
CA HIS A 324 -3.93 -11.14 13.81
C HIS A 324 -2.49 -11.01 14.30
N GLN A 325 -2.22 -9.97 15.09
CA GLN A 325 -1.00 -9.93 15.89
C GLN A 325 -1.13 -10.92 17.06
N ILE A 326 -0.18 -11.84 17.19
CA ILE A 326 -0.28 -12.92 18.17
C ILE A 326 0.56 -12.66 19.43
N THR A 327 0.12 -13.22 20.54
CA THR A 327 0.94 -13.42 21.74
C THR A 327 1.28 -14.91 21.84
N LYS A 328 2.57 -15.24 21.81
CA LYS A 328 3.01 -16.61 22.00
C LYS A 328 2.69 -17.06 23.43
N ILE A 329 2.02 -18.20 23.58
CA ILE A 329 1.79 -18.83 24.89
C ILE A 329 2.92 -19.82 25.16
N ASN A 330 3.16 -20.73 24.21
CA ASN A 330 4.27 -21.68 24.21
C ASN A 330 4.61 -22.07 22.76
N ASP A 331 5.33 -23.17 22.52
CA ASP A 331 5.73 -23.58 21.16
C ASP A 331 4.59 -24.23 20.36
N ASP A 332 3.51 -24.62 21.02
CA ASP A 332 2.37 -25.35 20.45
C ASP A 332 1.06 -24.55 20.53
N SER A 333 1.10 -23.34 21.11
CA SER A 333 -0.07 -22.46 21.13
C SER A 333 0.27 -20.99 21.25
N TYR A 334 -0.63 -20.18 20.70
CA TYR A 334 -0.61 -18.74 20.78
C TYR A 334 -2.02 -18.20 20.95
N SER A 335 -2.12 -16.91 21.27
CA SER A 335 -3.40 -16.23 21.33
C SER A 335 -3.44 -14.98 20.49
N TYR A 336 -4.63 -14.57 20.11
CA TYR A 336 -4.92 -13.25 19.57
C TYR A 336 -6.26 -12.75 20.11
N ALA A 337 -6.45 -11.43 20.06
CA ALA A 337 -7.68 -10.83 20.52
C ALA A 337 -8.76 -10.95 19.43
N LEU A 338 -10.00 -11.23 19.84
CA LEU A 338 -11.16 -11.19 18.95
C LEU A 338 -12.36 -10.57 19.67
N VAL A 339 -12.94 -9.53 19.04
CA VAL A 339 -13.94 -8.65 19.68
C VAL A 339 -15.25 -9.34 20.00
N SER A 340 -15.63 -10.28 19.17
CA SER A 340 -16.89 -11.02 19.24
C SER A 340 -16.60 -12.50 19.30
N ASP A 341 -17.47 -13.23 20.00
CA ASP A 341 -17.45 -14.69 20.00
C ASP A 341 -17.60 -15.19 18.55
N PRO A 342 -16.60 -15.88 17.98
CA PRO A 342 -16.68 -16.43 16.64
C PRO A 342 -17.57 -17.68 16.58
N GLY A 343 -18.04 -18.17 17.72
CA GLY A 343 -18.67 -19.48 17.88
C GLY A 343 -17.64 -20.58 18.08
N THR A 344 -18.11 -21.81 18.25
CA THR A 344 -17.23 -22.98 18.38
C THR A 344 -16.58 -23.32 17.04
N LEU A 345 -15.25 -23.45 16.98
CA LEU A 345 -14.55 -23.95 15.81
C LEU A 345 -15.05 -25.36 15.47
N THR A 346 -15.47 -25.56 14.22
CA THR A 346 -16.00 -26.84 13.69
C THR A 346 -15.19 -27.37 12.53
N THR A 347 -14.45 -26.51 11.83
CA THR A 347 -13.49 -26.92 10.80
C THR A 347 -12.25 -26.03 10.95
N PRO A 348 -11.11 -26.60 11.38
CA PRO A 348 -9.87 -25.85 11.45
C PRO A 348 -9.40 -25.46 10.04
N GLY A 349 -8.97 -24.21 9.92
CA GLY A 349 -8.39 -23.66 8.71
C GLY A 349 -6.86 -23.72 8.77
N THR A 350 -6.24 -22.62 8.38
CA THR A 350 -4.79 -22.50 8.28
C THR A 350 -4.30 -21.22 8.92
N ALA A 351 -3.06 -21.26 9.40
CA ALA A 351 -2.30 -20.14 9.91
C ALA A 351 -1.04 -19.95 9.05
N ALA A 352 -0.73 -18.70 8.69
CA ALA A 352 0.51 -18.38 7.99
C ALA A 352 1.16 -17.14 8.59
N ARG A 353 2.39 -17.25 9.07
CA ARG A 353 3.17 -16.08 9.50
C ARG A 353 3.38 -15.16 8.31
N VAL A 354 3.27 -13.86 8.54
CA VAL A 354 3.45 -12.81 7.54
C VAL A 354 4.64 -11.93 7.90
N SER A 355 5.43 -11.54 6.91
CA SER A 355 6.53 -10.58 7.05
C SER A 355 6.38 -9.51 5.98
N GLU A 356 6.85 -8.31 6.30
CA GLU A 356 7.10 -7.25 5.32
C GLU A 356 8.33 -7.63 4.46
N THR A 357 8.25 -8.65 3.60
CA THR A 357 9.38 -9.05 2.72
C THR A 357 9.07 -8.99 1.22
N GLY A 358 8.02 -8.27 0.83
CA GLY A 358 7.77 -7.90 -0.58
C GLY A 358 8.47 -6.61 -1.02
N LEU A 359 8.95 -5.79 -0.07
CA LEU A 359 9.56 -4.51 -0.40
C LEU A 359 10.93 -4.71 -1.07
N PRO A 360 11.26 -3.91 -2.10
CA PRO A 360 12.63 -3.80 -2.55
C PRO A 360 13.54 -3.51 -1.34
N LEU A 361 14.71 -4.14 -1.28
CA LEU A 361 15.73 -3.90 -0.24
C LEU A 361 16.11 -2.41 -0.08
N SER A 362 15.76 -1.56 -1.05
CA SER A 362 15.97 -0.11 -1.07
C SER A 362 14.86 0.72 -0.41
N VAL A 363 13.68 0.16 -0.10
CA VAL A 363 12.57 0.94 0.47
C VAL A 363 12.71 1.02 1.98
N ILE A 364 13.06 2.21 2.48
CA ILE A 364 13.08 2.51 3.91
C ILE A 364 11.84 3.34 4.24
N PHE A 365 10.94 2.76 5.04
CA PHE A 365 9.78 3.48 5.55
C PHE A 365 10.18 4.52 6.59
N SER A 366 9.63 5.72 6.46
CA SER A 366 9.83 6.83 7.39
C SER A 366 8.52 7.60 7.59
N GLN A 367 8.44 8.43 8.64
CA GLN A 367 7.27 9.26 8.95
C GLN A 367 7.59 10.75 8.80
N PRO A 368 7.88 11.23 7.57
CA PRO A 368 8.12 12.64 7.34
C PRO A 368 6.85 13.45 7.64
N SER A 369 6.86 14.22 8.73
CA SER A 369 5.67 14.96 9.21
C SER A 369 5.54 16.38 8.64
N ASN A 370 6.52 16.85 7.87
CA ASN A 370 6.50 18.14 7.22
C ASN A 370 7.45 18.15 6.02
N SER A 371 7.33 19.18 5.19
CA SER A 371 8.11 19.32 3.96
C SER A 371 9.61 19.51 4.16
N GLY A 372 10.04 20.06 5.31
CA GLY A 372 11.46 20.17 5.66
C GLY A 372 12.10 18.81 5.91
N ASN A 373 11.33 17.89 6.48
CA ASN A 373 11.73 16.51 6.78
C ASN A 373 11.25 15.51 5.72
N GLY A 374 10.76 15.99 4.57
CA GLY A 374 10.24 15.15 3.50
C GLY A 374 11.29 14.16 2.97
N VAL A 375 10.85 12.96 2.61
CA VAL A 375 11.68 11.99 1.90
C VAL A 375 11.91 12.53 0.51
N SER A 376 13.17 12.68 0.12
CA SER A 376 13.51 13.15 -1.23
C SER A 376 13.52 11.97 -2.19
N ALA A 377 13.03 12.18 -3.41
CA ALA A 377 13.33 11.27 -4.49
C ALA A 377 14.86 11.13 -4.66
N PRO A 378 15.36 9.96 -5.07
CA PRO A 378 16.77 9.75 -5.33
C PRO A 378 17.30 10.66 -6.44
N ASP A 379 16.47 10.97 -7.43
CA ASP A 379 16.81 11.77 -8.61
C ASP A 379 15.66 12.71 -9.04
N ASN A 380 15.94 13.57 -10.02
CA ASN A 380 14.92 14.33 -10.74
C ASN A 380 14.08 13.39 -11.62
N LEU A 381 12.88 13.83 -12.02
CA LEU A 381 12.05 13.08 -12.97
C LEU A 381 11.98 13.84 -14.28
N ASP A 382 12.53 13.29 -15.34
CA ASP A 382 12.38 13.84 -16.69
C ASP A 382 10.94 13.69 -17.17
N PHE A 383 10.64 14.32 -18.32
CA PHE A 383 9.29 14.24 -18.88
C PHE A 383 8.92 12.78 -19.19
N GLY A 384 7.72 12.36 -18.78
CA GLY A 384 7.27 10.98 -18.97
C GLY A 384 7.87 9.97 -17.99
N GLU A 385 8.72 10.40 -17.05
CA GLU A 385 9.19 9.54 -15.97
C GLU A 385 8.25 9.58 -14.77
N ALA A 386 8.29 8.49 -14.01
CA ALA A 386 7.55 8.27 -12.79
C ALA A 386 8.49 7.71 -11.72
N ILE A 387 8.09 7.87 -10.46
CA ILE A 387 8.71 7.20 -9.32
C ILE A 387 7.64 6.55 -8.44
N ALA A 388 7.91 5.31 -8.06
CA ALA A 388 7.07 4.57 -7.14
C ALA A 388 7.25 5.02 -5.69
N VAL A 389 6.11 5.30 -5.05
CA VAL A 389 5.98 5.70 -3.66
C VAL A 389 5.11 4.67 -2.95
N HIS A 390 5.71 3.99 -1.97
CA HIS A 390 5.02 3.06 -1.09
C HIS A 390 4.50 3.80 0.12
N TYR A 391 3.25 3.54 0.45
CA TYR A 391 2.60 3.99 1.65
C TYR A 391 2.28 2.77 2.51
N ARG A 392 2.53 2.90 3.81
CA ARG A 392 2.08 1.94 4.82
C ARG A 392 1.24 2.66 5.84
N ARG A 393 0.04 2.18 6.09
CA ARG A 393 -0.80 2.61 7.20
C ARG A 393 -0.81 1.49 8.24
N THR A 394 -0.62 1.85 9.49
CA THR A 394 -0.70 0.93 10.62
C THR A 394 -1.71 1.47 11.60
N VAL A 395 -2.80 0.73 11.78
CA VAL A 395 -3.83 0.96 12.78
C VAL A 395 -3.48 0.06 13.97
N PRO A 396 -3.14 0.61 15.14
CA PRO A 396 -2.90 -0.22 16.32
C PRO A 396 -4.21 -0.85 16.79
N ALA A 397 -4.13 -2.04 17.36
CA ALA A 397 -5.25 -2.65 18.06
C ALA A 397 -5.74 -1.72 19.18
N VAL A 398 -7.03 -1.36 19.19
CA VAL A 398 -7.62 -0.48 20.21
C VAL A 398 -8.61 -1.22 21.11
N THR A 399 -8.65 -0.83 22.38
CA THR A 399 -9.55 -1.42 23.40
C THR A 399 -10.96 -0.82 23.40
N THR A 400 -11.19 0.27 22.67
CA THR A 400 -12.50 0.92 22.55
C THR A 400 -12.90 1.08 21.09
N VAL A 401 -14.06 0.53 20.73
CA VAL A 401 -14.59 0.48 19.36
C VAL A 401 -14.85 1.89 18.84
N ALA A 402 -14.12 2.30 17.80
CA ALA A 402 -14.46 3.43 16.97
C ALA A 402 -14.50 2.97 15.52
N THR A 403 -15.52 3.38 14.76
CA THR A 403 -15.36 3.41 13.30
C THR A 403 -14.40 4.56 13.03
N ALA A 404 -13.17 4.24 12.66
CA ALA A 404 -12.25 5.22 12.12
C ALA A 404 -12.73 5.51 10.68
N THR A 405 -13.61 6.49 10.54
CA THR A 405 -13.86 7.07 9.22
C THR A 405 -12.60 7.83 8.87
N ASP A 406 -11.87 7.36 7.86
CA ASP A 406 -10.60 7.98 7.50
C ASP A 406 -10.89 9.37 6.93
N LYS A 407 -10.73 10.38 7.77
CA LYS A 407 -10.80 11.77 7.35
C LYS A 407 -9.42 12.18 6.90
N LEU A 408 -9.11 11.78 5.67
CA LEU A 408 -8.10 12.35 4.80
C LEU A 408 -6.64 12.03 5.21
N ILE A 409 -6.10 10.92 4.70
CA ILE A 409 -4.68 10.92 4.31
C ILE A 409 -4.59 11.80 3.05
N ARG A 410 -4.39 13.10 3.22
CA ARG A 410 -4.10 14.01 2.11
C ARG A 410 -2.72 13.61 1.57
N HIS A 411 -2.67 13.20 0.31
CA HIS A 411 -1.44 12.80 -0.36
C HIS A 411 -0.31 13.81 -0.16
N ALA A 412 0.91 13.29 -0.28
CA ALA A 412 2.13 14.05 -0.19
C ALA A 412 2.06 15.30 -1.06
N GLN A 413 2.00 16.45 -0.38
CA GLN A 413 2.17 17.72 -1.07
C GLN A 413 3.59 17.71 -1.67
N ILE A 414 3.74 18.18 -2.90
CA ILE A 414 5.03 18.24 -3.59
C ILE A 414 5.53 19.66 -3.43
N ASN A 415 6.70 19.82 -2.82
CA ASN A 415 7.44 21.07 -2.89
C ASN A 415 8.35 20.97 -4.11
N VAL A 416 8.18 21.89 -5.06
CA VAL A 416 9.12 22.13 -6.17
C VAL A 416 9.82 23.46 -5.93
#